data_AF-A0A520JKJ2-F1
#
_entry.id   AF-A0A520JKJ2-F1
#
_cell.length_a   1.000
_cell.length_b   1.000
_cell.length_c   1.000
_cell.angle_alpha   90.00
_cell.angle_beta   90.00
_cell.angle_gamma   90.00
#
_symmetry.space_group_name_H-M   'P 1'
#
loop_
_entity.id
_entity.type
_entity.pdbx_description
1 polymer ?
#
loop_
_entity_poly.entity_id
_entity_poly.type
_entity_poly.pdbx_seq_one_letter_code
_entity_poly.pdbx_strand_id
1 'polypeptide(L)'
;MLKASVKADFLAKLNAIRALHQLPAVTYSEAEDAQEADSSLMMAVNKQLSHTPPTSWTCYTASGATAAGASNLIGGWGTGLGFDSEDSYLGLWLTEGGSASIGHRRWILNPFLGKTSYGRVAVVLPDGSRASAASMRVFNFTGGVTAPAGLPAYVAYPSGDYPARYFTLSSYLSFSVVAGTTSTFGANANVRYDRATITVTGPGGALAVSDVTSDNEGYGLANNVQWRVAGLQAGVTYTVTITGITGAPRTDYSYTFRVVS
;
A
#
# COMPACT_ATOMS: atom_id res chain seq x y z
N MET A 1 -16.59 -2.31 18.96
CA MET A 1 -15.15 -2.50 18.70
C MET A 1 -14.96 -3.69 17.77
N LEU A 2 -13.89 -3.68 16.98
CA LEU A 2 -13.56 -4.76 16.05
C LEU A 2 -13.20 -6.04 16.83
N LYS A 3 -13.66 -7.22 16.36
CA LYS A 3 -13.36 -8.50 17.02
C LYS A 3 -11.86 -8.78 16.98
N ALA A 4 -11.30 -9.34 18.06
CA ALA A 4 -9.88 -9.69 18.13
C ALA A 4 -9.42 -10.62 17.00
N SER A 5 -10.28 -11.56 16.58
CA SER A 5 -9.99 -12.46 15.45
C SER A 5 -9.83 -11.73 14.12
N VAL A 6 -10.57 -10.63 13.90
CA VAL A 6 -10.45 -9.81 12.69
C VAL A 6 -9.15 -9.00 12.70
N LYS A 7 -8.77 -8.46 13.87
CA LYS A 7 -7.47 -7.78 14.05
C LYS A 7 -6.31 -8.72 13.73
N ALA A 8 -6.35 -9.95 14.26
CA ALA A 8 -5.33 -10.96 14.05
C ALA A 8 -5.25 -11.41 12.58
N ASP A 9 -6.40 -11.64 11.93
CA ASP A 9 -6.48 -12.03 10.52
C ASP A 9 -5.94 -10.94 9.59
N PHE A 10 -6.33 -9.68 9.80
CA PHE A 10 -5.79 -8.53 9.08
C PHE A 10 -4.26 -8.43 9.22
N LEU A 11 -3.75 -8.50 10.46
CA LEU A 11 -2.32 -8.42 10.73
C LEU A 11 -1.54 -9.55 10.03
N ALA A 12 -2.07 -10.78 10.10
CA ALA A 12 -1.45 -11.93 9.46
C ALA A 12 -1.34 -11.77 7.95
N LYS A 13 -2.42 -11.31 7.29
CA LYS A 13 -2.45 -11.06 5.84
C LYS A 13 -1.53 -9.92 5.43
N LEU A 14 -1.54 -8.81 6.17
CA LEU A 14 -0.61 -7.70 5.94
C LEU A 14 0.85 -8.16 6.03
N ASN A 15 1.19 -8.94 7.05
CA ASN A 15 2.54 -9.45 7.22
C ASN A 15 2.92 -10.50 6.16
N ALA A 16 1.97 -11.32 5.69
CA ALA A 16 2.20 -12.24 4.58
C ALA A 16 2.52 -11.49 3.28
N ILE A 17 1.79 -10.40 2.98
CA ILE A 17 2.09 -9.52 1.84
C ILE A 17 3.49 -8.93 1.99
N ARG A 18 3.81 -8.36 3.15
CA ARG A 18 5.11 -7.73 3.41
C ARG A 18 6.27 -8.73 3.26
N ALA A 19 6.07 -9.99 3.64
CA ALA A 19 7.06 -11.04 3.47
C ALA A 19 7.41 -11.33 1.99
N LEU A 20 6.46 -11.18 1.05
CA LEU A 20 6.74 -11.28 -0.40
C LEU A 20 7.79 -10.27 -0.87
N HIS A 21 7.93 -9.17 -0.14
CA HIS A 21 8.85 -8.05 -0.43
C HIS A 21 10.09 -8.06 0.48
N GLN A 22 10.32 -9.14 1.24
CA GLN A 22 11.39 -9.22 2.25
C GLN A 22 11.32 -8.11 3.30
N LEU A 23 10.13 -7.56 3.54
CA LEU A 23 9.93 -6.50 4.53
C LEU A 23 9.70 -7.11 5.91
N PRO A 24 10.24 -6.51 6.99
CA PRO A 24 9.93 -6.94 8.34
C PRO A 24 8.43 -6.89 8.64
N ALA A 25 7.96 -7.86 9.42
CA ALA A 25 6.60 -7.87 9.93
C ALA A 25 6.33 -6.62 10.80
N VAL A 26 5.11 -6.11 10.72
CA VAL A 26 4.63 -5.05 11.61
C VAL A 26 3.93 -5.67 12.82
N THR A 27 3.92 -4.92 13.92
CA THR A 27 3.12 -5.26 15.10
C THR A 27 1.78 -4.55 15.07
N TYR A 28 0.78 -5.12 15.75
CA TYR A 28 -0.51 -4.47 15.91
C TYR A 28 -0.47 -3.49 17.09
N SER A 29 -1.02 -2.30 16.91
CA SER A 29 -1.14 -1.28 17.93
C SER A 29 -2.59 -1.10 18.34
N GLU A 30 -2.90 -1.51 19.58
CA GLU A 30 -4.25 -1.35 20.14
C GLU A 30 -4.53 0.09 20.58
N ALA A 31 -3.50 0.93 20.74
CA ALA A 31 -3.63 2.32 21.17
C ALA A 31 -4.46 3.18 20.18
N GLU A 32 -4.52 2.78 18.91
CA GLU A 32 -5.26 3.48 17.87
C GLU A 32 -6.63 2.85 17.55
N ASP A 33 -7.00 1.71 18.14
CA ASP A 33 -8.21 0.95 17.78
C ASP A 33 -9.49 1.80 17.81
N ALA A 34 -9.65 2.63 18.84
CA ALA A 34 -10.80 3.52 18.97
C ALA A 34 -10.82 4.60 17.87
N GLN A 35 -9.66 5.14 17.49
CA GLN A 35 -9.55 6.16 16.46
C GLN A 35 -9.86 5.58 15.08
N GLU A 36 -9.35 4.38 14.78
CA GLU A 36 -9.62 3.71 13.50
C GLU A 36 -11.09 3.28 13.37
N ALA A 37 -11.73 2.88 14.47
CA ALA A 37 -13.16 2.59 14.51
C ALA A 37 -14.01 3.85 14.23
N ASP A 38 -13.69 4.98 14.87
CA ASP A 38 -14.34 6.27 14.62
C ASP A 38 -14.16 6.73 13.17
N SER A 39 -12.94 6.66 12.64
CA SER A 39 -12.63 6.97 11.23
C SER A 39 -13.50 6.14 10.29
N SER A 40 -13.51 4.81 10.47
CA SER A 40 -14.29 3.90 9.62
C SER A 40 -15.79 4.17 9.70
N LEU A 41 -16.31 4.51 10.89
CA LEU A 41 -17.71 4.88 11.06
C LEU A 41 -18.04 6.17 10.31
N MET A 42 -17.22 7.21 10.48
CA MET A 42 -17.38 8.49 9.80
C MET A 42 -17.45 8.32 8.28
N MET A 43 -16.52 7.53 7.70
CA MET A 43 -16.51 7.26 6.26
C MET A 43 -17.76 6.49 5.79
N ALA A 44 -18.16 5.46 6.55
CA ALA A 44 -19.28 4.60 6.18
C ALA A 44 -20.62 5.35 6.22
N VAL A 45 -20.90 6.13 7.28
CA VAL A 45 -22.19 6.81 7.44
C VAL A 45 -22.37 8.00 6.50
N ASN A 46 -21.28 8.70 6.16
CA ASN A 46 -21.31 9.83 5.22
C ASN A 46 -21.18 9.37 3.75
N LYS A 47 -20.96 8.08 3.51
CA LYS A 47 -20.76 7.49 2.19
C LYS A 47 -19.68 8.20 1.36
N GLN A 48 -18.60 8.59 2.03
CA GLN A 48 -17.52 9.38 1.44
C GLN A 48 -16.20 9.07 2.15
N LEU A 49 -15.09 9.13 1.43
CA LEU A 49 -13.73 9.05 1.98
C LEU A 49 -13.12 10.46 2.03
N SER A 50 -12.42 10.77 3.13
CA SER A 50 -11.64 12.00 3.25
C SER A 50 -10.52 11.82 4.28
N HIS A 51 -9.30 12.20 3.93
CA HIS A 51 -8.21 12.31 4.91
C HIS A 51 -8.34 13.54 5.81
N THR A 52 -9.20 14.49 5.46
CA THR A 52 -9.50 15.69 6.24
C THR A 52 -11.02 15.85 6.34
N PRO A 53 -11.72 14.95 7.05
CA PRO A 53 -13.17 14.99 7.10
C PRO A 53 -13.64 16.30 7.76
N PRO A 54 -14.61 17.03 7.17
CA PRO A 54 -15.12 18.25 7.76
C PRO A 54 -15.90 17.97 9.04
N THR A 55 -15.91 18.90 9.97
CA THR A 55 -16.63 18.80 11.26
C THR A 55 -18.16 18.69 11.10
N SER A 56 -18.69 19.00 9.91
CA SER A 56 -20.10 18.87 9.57
C SER A 56 -20.55 17.44 9.25
N TRP A 57 -19.62 16.47 9.16
CA TRP A 57 -19.96 15.07 8.91
C TRP A 57 -20.78 14.46 10.03
N THR A 58 -21.72 13.59 9.66
CA THR A 58 -22.47 12.78 10.62
C THR A 58 -21.50 11.89 11.41
N CYS A 59 -21.69 11.78 12.72
CA CYS A 59 -20.80 11.04 13.62
C CYS A 59 -19.35 11.53 13.63
N TYR A 60 -19.09 12.79 13.23
CA TYR A 60 -17.75 13.36 13.31
C TYR A 60 -17.18 13.29 14.73
N THR A 61 -15.95 12.81 14.85
CA THR A 61 -15.11 12.98 16.04
C THR A 61 -13.74 13.50 15.64
N ALA A 62 -13.11 14.33 16.48
CA ALA A 62 -11.74 14.79 16.24
C ALA A 62 -10.73 13.63 16.24
N SER A 63 -11.02 12.60 17.03
CA SER A 63 -10.29 11.33 17.09
C SER A 63 -10.33 10.58 15.74
N GLY A 64 -11.53 10.38 15.17
CA GLY A 64 -11.70 9.75 13.87
C GLY A 64 -11.09 10.56 12.73
N ALA A 65 -11.17 11.90 12.78
CA ALA A 65 -10.49 12.77 11.82
C ALA A 65 -8.96 12.64 11.88
N THR A 66 -8.39 12.48 13.08
CA THR A 66 -6.96 12.26 13.27
C THR A 66 -6.52 10.92 12.68
N ALA A 67 -7.28 9.84 12.91
CA ALA A 67 -7.03 8.55 12.27
C ALA A 67 -7.18 8.63 10.74
N ALA A 68 -8.23 9.27 10.24
CA ALA A 68 -8.43 9.43 8.79
C ALA A 68 -7.24 10.09 8.08
N GLY A 69 -6.64 11.10 8.71
CA GLY A 69 -5.44 11.78 8.19
C GLY A 69 -4.16 10.96 8.29
N ALA A 70 -4.13 9.88 9.08
CA ALA A 70 -2.95 9.04 9.33
C ALA A 70 -3.05 7.62 8.75
N SER A 71 -4.11 7.36 7.97
CA SER A 71 -4.50 6.01 7.56
C SER A 71 -4.69 5.89 6.06
N ASN A 72 -4.46 4.68 5.54
CA ASN A 72 -5.03 4.27 4.27
C ASN A 72 -6.55 4.12 4.46
N LEU A 73 -7.33 4.69 3.55
CA LEU A 73 -8.79 4.67 3.61
C LEU A 73 -9.35 3.89 2.43
N ILE A 74 -10.43 3.14 2.67
CA ILE A 74 -11.19 2.49 1.59
C ILE A 74 -12.65 2.42 1.98
N GLY A 75 -13.54 2.43 0.98
CA GLY A 75 -14.96 2.28 1.22
C GLY A 75 -15.75 2.04 -0.06
N GLY A 76 -16.98 1.60 0.12
CA GLY A 76 -17.92 1.30 -0.95
C GLY A 76 -19.35 1.31 -0.42
N TRP A 77 -20.27 1.80 -1.25
CA TRP A 77 -21.66 2.08 -0.88
C TRP A 77 -22.59 1.90 -2.09
N GLY A 78 -23.75 1.30 -1.88
CA GLY A 78 -24.70 1.01 -2.97
C GLY A 78 -25.47 -0.29 -2.78
N THR A 79 -26.35 -0.60 -3.73
CA THR A 79 -27.09 -1.86 -3.78
C THR A 79 -26.21 -2.97 -4.37
N GLY A 80 -26.41 -4.22 -3.93
CA GLY A 80 -25.70 -5.38 -4.49
C GLY A 80 -24.23 -5.54 -4.09
N LEU A 81 -23.68 -4.67 -3.23
CA LEU A 81 -22.29 -4.81 -2.76
C LEU A 81 -22.10 -6.05 -1.87
N GLY A 82 -21.02 -6.80 -2.10
CA GLY A 82 -20.60 -7.89 -1.23
C GLY A 82 -20.09 -7.40 0.12
N PHE A 83 -19.77 -8.33 1.03
CA PHE A 83 -18.93 -8.02 2.18
C PHE A 83 -17.49 -8.30 1.80
N ASP A 84 -16.67 -7.25 1.74
CA ASP A 84 -15.24 -7.42 1.55
C ASP A 84 -14.62 -8.14 2.75
N SER A 85 -13.59 -8.92 2.51
CA SER A 85 -12.75 -9.46 3.58
C SER A 85 -11.58 -8.50 3.84
N GLU A 86 -10.88 -8.72 4.95
CA GLU A 86 -9.62 -8.05 5.28
C GLU A 86 -8.59 -8.33 4.18
N ASP A 87 -8.66 -9.54 3.62
CA ASP A 87 -7.96 -9.95 2.41
C ASP A 87 -8.33 -8.96 1.30
N SER A 88 -9.59 -8.90 0.86
CA SER A 88 -10.09 -8.03 -0.21
C SER A 88 -9.58 -6.59 -0.11
N TYR A 89 -9.73 -5.94 1.05
CA TYR A 89 -9.29 -4.56 1.25
C TYR A 89 -7.79 -4.35 1.01
N LEU A 90 -6.93 -5.26 1.50
CA LEU A 90 -5.49 -5.19 1.27
C LEU A 90 -5.15 -5.22 -0.23
N GLY A 91 -5.89 -5.96 -1.04
CA GLY A 91 -5.63 -6.04 -2.48
C GLY A 91 -6.19 -4.87 -3.24
N LEU A 92 -7.32 -4.31 -2.80
CA LEU A 92 -7.82 -3.07 -3.37
C LEU A 92 -6.81 -1.93 -3.12
N TRP A 93 -6.26 -1.81 -1.91
CA TRP A 93 -5.18 -0.86 -1.62
C TRP A 93 -3.88 -1.13 -2.39
N LEU A 94 -3.52 -2.39 -2.64
CA LEU A 94 -2.32 -2.69 -3.43
C LEU A 94 -2.54 -2.43 -4.93
N THR A 95 -3.67 -2.86 -5.48
CA THR A 95 -3.95 -2.79 -6.92
C THR A 95 -4.40 -1.41 -7.36
N GLU A 96 -5.02 -0.63 -6.47
CA GLU A 96 -5.48 0.75 -6.68
C GLU A 96 -6.44 0.86 -7.88
N GLY A 97 -7.13 -0.22 -8.23
CA GLY A 97 -7.92 -0.29 -9.48
C GLY A 97 -7.12 -0.03 -10.76
N GLY A 98 -5.79 -0.16 -10.71
CA GLY A 98 -4.89 0.20 -11.80
C GLY A 98 -4.57 1.70 -11.90
N SER A 99 -4.94 2.51 -10.92
CA SER A 99 -4.62 3.94 -10.85
C SER A 99 -3.11 4.21 -10.73
N ALA A 100 -2.68 5.38 -11.19
CA ALA A 100 -1.33 5.91 -11.00
C ALA A 100 -1.09 6.40 -9.56
N SER A 101 -2.16 6.68 -8.80
CA SER A 101 -2.08 7.12 -7.40
C SER A 101 -1.85 5.92 -6.48
N ILE A 102 -0.61 5.45 -6.36
CA ILE A 102 -0.24 4.23 -5.62
C ILE A 102 0.08 4.46 -4.13
N GLY A 103 -0.50 5.50 -3.53
CA GLY A 103 -0.19 5.93 -2.16
C GLY A 103 -0.45 4.83 -1.13
N HIS A 104 -1.56 4.10 -1.23
CA HIS A 104 -1.90 3.07 -0.26
C HIS A 104 -0.91 1.90 -0.32
N ARG A 105 -0.55 1.48 -1.54
CA ARG A 105 0.49 0.49 -1.79
C ARG A 105 1.82 0.90 -1.17
N ARG A 106 2.26 2.15 -1.39
CA ARG A 106 3.54 2.64 -0.86
C ARG A 106 3.57 2.67 0.67
N TRP A 107 2.45 2.98 1.32
CA TRP A 107 2.35 2.87 2.77
C TRP A 107 2.38 1.43 3.28
N ILE A 108 1.65 0.50 2.65
CA ILE A 108 1.66 -0.93 3.01
C ILE A 108 3.06 -1.53 2.90
N LEU A 109 3.77 -1.17 1.83
CA LEU A 109 5.11 -1.66 1.52
C LEU A 109 6.23 -0.75 2.05
N ASN A 110 5.91 0.21 2.92
CA ASN A 110 6.93 1.04 3.54
C ASN A 110 7.85 0.19 4.43
N PRO A 111 9.18 0.19 4.21
CA PRO A 111 10.13 -0.50 5.07
C PRO A 111 10.08 -0.05 6.53
N PHE A 112 9.62 1.17 6.78
CA PHE A 112 9.61 1.81 8.10
C PHE A 112 8.26 1.76 8.83
N LEU A 113 7.25 1.08 8.30
CA LEU A 113 5.89 1.08 8.87
C LEU A 113 5.85 0.62 10.34
N GLY A 114 6.54 -0.48 10.67
CA GLY A 114 6.80 -1.01 12.03
C GLY A 114 5.58 -1.40 12.90
N LYS A 115 4.48 -0.66 12.83
CA LYS A 115 3.20 -0.87 13.51
C LYS A 115 2.04 -0.67 12.53
N THR A 116 0.87 -1.19 12.88
CA THR A 116 -0.39 -0.81 12.24
C THR A 116 -1.56 -0.91 13.23
N SER A 117 -2.69 -0.29 12.92
CA SER A 117 -3.97 -0.48 13.59
C SER A 117 -5.07 -0.47 12.53
N TYR A 118 -6.20 -1.11 12.81
CA TYR A 118 -7.22 -1.35 11.80
C TYR A 118 -8.64 -1.16 12.34
N GLY A 119 -9.43 -0.41 11.59
CA GLY A 119 -10.84 -0.19 11.82
C GLY A 119 -11.64 -0.58 10.59
N ARG A 120 -12.87 -1.05 10.82
CA ARG A 120 -13.82 -1.39 9.76
C ARG A 120 -15.25 -1.22 10.24
N VAL A 121 -16.08 -0.65 9.37
CA VAL A 121 -17.53 -0.61 9.51
C VAL A 121 -18.15 -1.16 8.23
N ALA A 122 -19.15 -2.04 8.37
CA ALA A 122 -19.99 -2.50 7.27
C ALA A 122 -21.43 -2.55 7.77
N VAL A 123 -22.31 -1.79 7.13
CA VAL A 123 -23.72 -1.65 7.54
C VAL A 123 -24.64 -1.86 6.34
N VAL A 124 -25.79 -2.48 6.61
CA VAL A 124 -26.94 -2.47 5.70
C VAL A 124 -27.84 -1.30 6.13
N LEU A 125 -28.16 -0.44 5.19
CA LEU A 125 -28.98 0.75 5.40
C LEU A 125 -30.48 0.38 5.30
N PRO A 126 -31.39 1.24 5.82
CA PRO A 126 -32.83 0.95 5.81
C PRO A 126 -33.42 0.71 4.41
N ASP A 127 -32.82 1.29 3.37
CA ASP A 127 -33.19 1.10 1.96
C ASP A 127 -32.64 -0.20 1.34
N GLY A 128 -31.99 -1.06 2.14
CA GLY A 128 -31.37 -2.31 1.70
C GLY A 128 -30.01 -2.13 1.00
N SER A 129 -29.58 -0.89 0.76
CA SER A 129 -28.23 -0.62 0.27
C SER A 129 -27.20 -0.87 1.37
N ARG A 130 -25.92 -0.99 0.99
CA ARG A 130 -24.82 -1.17 1.93
C ARG A 130 -23.92 0.04 1.94
N ALA A 131 -23.25 0.26 3.07
CA ALA A 131 -22.12 1.15 3.18
C ALA A 131 -21.03 0.45 3.98
N SER A 132 -19.81 0.47 3.48
CA SER A 132 -18.65 -0.08 4.17
C SER A 132 -17.47 0.85 4.03
N ALA A 133 -16.65 0.91 5.07
CA ALA A 133 -15.37 1.59 5.05
C ALA A 133 -14.39 0.92 6.00
N ALA A 134 -13.11 1.02 5.67
CA ALA A 134 -12.02 0.57 6.51
C ALA A 134 -10.90 1.61 6.54
N SER A 135 -10.22 1.66 7.68
CA SER A 135 -9.13 2.59 7.99
C SER A 135 -7.95 1.77 8.52
N MET A 136 -6.78 1.91 7.89
CA MET A 136 -5.54 1.26 8.30
C MET A 136 -4.50 2.31 8.66
N ARG A 137 -4.10 2.39 9.93
CA ARG A 137 -3.06 3.32 10.38
C ARG A 137 -1.72 2.99 9.74
N VAL A 138 -1.08 4.02 9.17
CA VAL A 138 0.20 3.90 8.47
C VAL A 138 1.28 4.86 8.97
N PHE A 139 0.93 5.87 9.77
CA PHE A 139 1.90 6.73 10.46
C PHE A 139 1.30 7.41 11.71
N ASN A 140 2.08 8.29 12.35
CA ASN A 140 1.70 9.03 13.56
C ASN A 140 1.23 8.16 14.73
N PHE A 141 1.86 7.00 14.95
CA PHE A 141 1.52 6.11 16.06
C PHE A 141 1.83 6.70 17.43
N THR A 142 1.00 6.38 18.41
CA THR A 142 1.25 6.69 19.83
C THR A 142 2.55 6.01 20.27
N GLY A 143 3.44 6.80 20.88
CA GLY A 143 4.78 6.33 21.27
C GLY A 143 5.74 6.10 20.10
N GLY A 144 5.37 6.48 18.88
CA GLY A 144 6.21 6.38 17.69
C GLY A 144 6.48 4.94 17.21
N VAL A 145 7.38 4.84 16.25
CA VAL A 145 7.84 3.59 15.64
C VAL A 145 9.36 3.59 15.63
N THR A 146 9.96 2.51 16.12
CA THR A 146 11.40 2.27 15.97
C THR A 146 11.69 1.76 14.57
N ALA A 147 12.74 2.28 13.92
CA ALA A 147 13.16 1.82 12.60
C ALA A 147 13.39 0.30 12.61
N PRO A 148 12.72 -0.47 11.73
CA PRO A 148 12.90 -1.91 11.67
C PRO A 148 14.32 -2.28 11.19
N ALA A 149 14.86 -3.38 11.72
CA ALA A 149 16.13 -3.94 11.26
C ALA A 149 15.94 -4.86 10.04
N GLY A 150 17.02 -5.18 9.33
CA GLY A 150 17.00 -6.15 8.23
C GLY A 150 16.23 -5.67 6.99
N LEU A 151 16.25 -4.37 6.71
CA LEU A 151 15.57 -3.82 5.53
C LEU A 151 16.23 -4.31 4.23
N PRO A 152 15.45 -4.64 3.19
CA PRO A 152 15.99 -4.98 1.88
C PRO A 152 16.64 -3.75 1.23
N ALA A 153 17.49 -3.95 0.22
CA ALA A 153 18.14 -2.84 -0.49
C ALA A 153 17.16 -2.02 -1.36
N TYR A 154 16.01 -2.59 -1.70
CA TYR A 154 14.95 -1.97 -2.47
C TYR A 154 13.61 -2.65 -2.17
N VAL A 155 12.53 -2.01 -2.57
CA VAL A 155 11.18 -2.57 -2.57
C VAL A 155 10.66 -2.51 -4.00
N ALA A 156 10.27 -3.65 -4.54
CA ALA A 156 9.75 -3.78 -5.90
C ALA A 156 8.38 -4.42 -5.88
N TYR A 157 7.43 -3.90 -6.63
CA TYR A 157 6.08 -4.45 -6.72
C TYR A 157 5.67 -4.61 -8.18
N PRO A 158 5.26 -5.81 -8.61
CA PRO A 158 5.39 -7.10 -7.91
C PRO A 158 6.86 -7.55 -7.83
N SER A 159 7.16 -8.56 -6.98
CA SER A 159 8.50 -9.17 -6.88
C SER A 159 8.38 -10.67 -6.56
N GLY A 160 9.27 -11.48 -7.12
CA GLY A 160 9.23 -12.94 -6.98
C GLY A 160 7.95 -13.56 -7.52
N ASP A 161 7.55 -14.72 -6.98
CA ASP A 161 6.22 -15.27 -7.21
C ASP A 161 5.19 -14.41 -6.47
N TYR A 162 4.36 -13.71 -7.23
CA TYR A 162 3.44 -12.71 -6.71
C TYR A 162 1.98 -13.12 -6.94
N PRO A 163 1.14 -13.25 -5.90
CA PRO A 163 -0.24 -13.69 -6.07
C PRO A 163 -1.05 -12.72 -6.94
N ALA A 164 -1.79 -13.25 -7.92
CA ALA A 164 -2.71 -12.49 -8.77
C ALA A 164 -3.80 -11.77 -7.96
N ARG A 165 -4.12 -12.34 -6.78
CA ARG A 165 -4.90 -11.74 -5.69
C ARG A 165 -4.47 -10.30 -5.34
N TYR A 166 -3.18 -10.00 -5.46
CA TYR A 166 -2.58 -8.73 -5.05
C TYR A 166 -2.00 -7.93 -6.21
N PHE A 167 -2.08 -8.38 -7.46
CA PHE A 167 -1.56 -7.66 -8.63
C PHE A 167 -2.34 -8.03 -9.88
N THR A 168 -2.79 -7.02 -10.63
CA THR A 168 -3.39 -7.24 -11.95
C THR A 168 -2.35 -6.99 -13.03
N LEU A 169 -2.41 -7.73 -14.15
CA LEU A 169 -1.43 -7.63 -15.25
C LEU A 169 -1.39 -6.25 -15.91
N SER A 170 -2.39 -5.41 -15.66
CA SER A 170 -2.46 -4.01 -16.10
C SER A 170 -2.16 -3.01 -14.98
N SER A 171 -1.79 -3.43 -13.77
CA SER A 171 -1.41 -2.49 -12.70
C SER A 171 -0.05 -1.86 -13.00
N TYR A 172 0.20 -0.66 -12.45
CA TYR A 172 1.57 -0.13 -12.42
C TYR A 172 2.48 -1.06 -11.63
N LEU A 173 3.68 -1.29 -12.17
CA LEU A 173 4.81 -1.74 -11.39
C LEU A 173 5.40 -0.54 -10.66
N SER A 174 6.05 -0.77 -9.52
CA SER A 174 6.71 0.29 -8.76
C SER A 174 8.00 -0.21 -8.11
N PHE A 175 8.96 0.69 -7.97
CA PHE A 175 10.27 0.43 -7.41
C PHE A 175 10.75 1.60 -6.56
N SER A 176 11.32 1.29 -5.40
CA SER A 176 11.93 2.25 -4.50
C SER A 176 13.24 1.70 -3.94
N VAL A 177 14.27 2.53 -3.84
CA VAL A 177 15.55 2.17 -3.22
C VAL A 177 15.52 2.49 -1.73
N VAL A 178 15.99 1.54 -0.92
CA VAL A 178 16.31 1.78 0.50
C VAL A 178 17.78 2.20 0.59
N ALA A 179 18.02 3.49 0.41
CA ALA A 179 19.35 4.10 0.43
C ALA A 179 19.89 4.30 1.85
N GLY A 180 19.00 4.43 2.84
CA GLY A 180 19.34 4.52 4.26
C GLY A 180 18.36 3.74 5.13
N THR A 181 18.83 3.28 6.28
CA THR A 181 18.07 2.37 7.17
C THR A 181 17.53 3.03 8.43
N THR A 182 17.67 4.35 8.57
CA THR A 182 17.32 5.09 9.79
C THR A 182 15.94 5.73 9.73
N SER A 183 15.46 6.13 8.55
CA SER A 183 14.16 6.78 8.39
C SER A 183 13.65 6.68 6.96
N THR A 184 12.35 6.85 6.77
CA THR A 184 11.69 7.02 5.48
C THR A 184 12.31 8.10 4.59
N PHE A 185 12.84 9.17 5.20
CA PHE A 185 13.47 10.31 4.54
C PHE A 185 15.00 10.24 4.68
N GLY A 186 15.69 11.38 4.62
CA GLY A 186 17.16 11.45 4.69
C GLY A 186 17.78 10.96 3.37
N ALA A 187 18.69 9.99 3.45
CA ALA A 187 19.32 9.40 2.27
C ALA A 187 18.29 8.86 1.25
N ASN A 188 17.17 8.33 1.74
CA ASN A 188 16.09 7.83 0.89
C ASN A 188 15.45 8.94 0.03
N ALA A 189 15.42 10.18 0.52
CA ALA A 189 14.87 11.33 -0.21
C ALA A 189 15.85 11.92 -1.24
N ASN A 190 17.09 11.40 -1.31
CA ASN A 190 18.11 11.84 -2.28
C ASN A 190 18.16 10.97 -3.54
N VAL A 191 17.48 9.82 -3.54
CA VAL A 191 17.41 8.93 -4.71
C VAL A 191 16.64 9.61 -5.84
N ARG A 192 17.20 9.58 -7.07
CA ARG A 192 16.60 10.16 -8.27
C ARG A 192 16.56 9.15 -9.41
N TYR A 193 15.49 9.24 -10.20
CA TYR A 193 15.20 8.38 -11.35
C TYR A 193 15.15 9.17 -12.68
N ASP A 194 15.56 10.43 -12.69
CA ASP A 194 15.54 11.34 -13.85
C ASP A 194 16.40 10.85 -15.02
N ARG A 195 17.44 10.05 -14.73
CA ARG A 195 18.32 9.40 -15.71
C ARG A 195 18.09 7.90 -15.81
N ALA A 196 17.07 7.38 -15.12
CA ALA A 196 16.89 5.95 -15.02
C ALA A 196 16.34 5.37 -16.33
N THR A 197 16.87 4.22 -16.75
CA THR A 197 16.32 3.43 -17.85
C THR A 197 15.73 2.15 -17.29
N ILE A 198 14.46 1.89 -17.59
CA ILE A 198 13.73 0.70 -17.14
C ILE A 198 13.56 -0.25 -18.32
N THR A 199 13.99 -1.48 -18.15
CA THR A 199 13.80 -2.57 -19.13
C THR A 199 13.07 -3.72 -18.47
N VAL A 200 12.11 -4.31 -19.19
CA VAL A 200 11.38 -5.49 -18.75
C VAL A 200 11.48 -6.55 -19.84
N THR A 201 12.02 -7.71 -19.50
CA THR A 201 12.29 -8.79 -20.45
C THR A 201 11.59 -10.05 -20.01
N GLY A 202 10.81 -10.66 -20.93
CA GLY A 202 10.23 -11.98 -20.76
C GLY A 202 10.91 -13.01 -21.67
N PRO A 203 10.38 -14.24 -21.75
CA PRO A 203 10.94 -15.31 -22.59
C PRO A 203 11.00 -14.94 -24.08
N GLY A 204 10.08 -14.10 -24.56
CA GLY A 204 10.01 -13.62 -25.95
C GLY A 204 10.83 -12.36 -26.24
N GLY A 205 11.63 -11.86 -25.30
CA GLY A 205 12.41 -10.62 -25.43
C GLY A 205 11.86 -9.46 -24.61
N ALA A 206 12.25 -8.23 -25.00
CA ALA A 206 11.87 -7.01 -24.29
C ALA A 206 10.39 -6.68 -24.49
N LEU A 207 9.73 -6.22 -23.42
CA LEU A 207 8.36 -5.73 -23.41
C LEU A 207 8.34 -4.20 -23.44
N ALA A 208 7.26 -3.63 -23.97
CA ALA A 208 7.07 -2.20 -24.03
C ALA A 208 6.79 -1.62 -22.63
N VAL A 209 7.72 -0.79 -22.15
CA VAL A 209 7.57 0.04 -20.95
C VAL A 209 6.95 1.38 -21.35
N SER A 210 5.98 1.84 -20.58
CA SER A 210 5.28 3.11 -20.83
C SER A 210 4.86 3.77 -19.52
N ASP A 211 4.40 5.03 -19.62
CA ASP A 211 3.76 5.74 -18.52
C ASP A 211 4.62 5.78 -17.25
N VAL A 212 5.91 6.12 -17.46
CA VAL A 212 6.91 6.18 -16.41
C VAL A 212 6.75 7.50 -15.66
N THR A 213 6.54 7.41 -14.35
CA THR A 213 6.55 8.58 -13.45
C THR A 213 7.39 8.27 -12.23
N SER A 214 7.97 9.31 -11.64
CA SER A 214 8.75 9.20 -10.42
C SER A 214 8.54 10.40 -9.53
N ASP A 215 8.63 10.18 -8.23
CA ASP A 215 8.50 11.22 -7.23
C ASP A 215 9.34 10.89 -5.98
N ASN A 216 9.52 11.89 -5.13
CA ASN A 216 10.10 11.75 -3.80
C ASN A 216 9.10 12.17 -2.71
N GLU A 217 7.79 12.06 -3.00
CA GLU A 217 6.75 12.37 -2.04
C GLU A 217 6.79 11.40 -0.86
N GLY A 218 6.28 11.84 0.29
CA GLY A 218 6.37 11.13 1.56
C GLY A 218 5.30 10.06 1.80
N TYR A 219 4.76 9.42 0.75
CA TYR A 219 3.82 8.29 0.93
C TYR A 219 4.62 7.02 1.19
N GLY A 220 4.90 6.71 2.45
CA GLY A 220 5.92 5.72 2.78
C GLY A 220 7.30 6.20 2.32
N LEU A 221 8.14 5.29 1.80
CA LEU A 221 9.52 5.58 1.41
C LEU A 221 9.61 6.79 0.45
N ALA A 222 10.50 7.75 0.76
CA ALA A 222 10.59 9.05 0.09
C ALA A 222 11.32 9.00 -1.27
N ASN A 223 11.11 7.94 -2.05
CA ASN A 223 11.47 7.81 -3.45
C ASN A 223 10.62 6.71 -4.08
N ASN A 224 10.18 6.94 -5.31
CA ASN A 224 9.36 6.00 -6.07
C ASN A 224 9.57 6.24 -7.56
N VAL A 225 9.66 5.16 -8.32
CA VAL A 225 9.42 5.15 -9.76
C VAL A 225 8.38 4.09 -10.08
N GLN A 226 7.44 4.41 -10.95
CA GLN A 226 6.37 3.52 -11.39
C GLN A 226 6.21 3.56 -12.90
N TRP A 227 5.73 2.47 -13.47
CA TRP A 227 5.56 2.34 -14.92
C TRP A 227 4.53 1.26 -15.26
N ARG A 228 4.08 1.26 -16.51
CA ARG A 228 3.25 0.20 -17.11
C ARG A 228 4.08 -0.67 -18.05
N VAL A 229 3.66 -1.93 -18.18
CA VAL A 229 4.20 -2.88 -19.14
C VAL A 229 3.05 -3.50 -19.91
N ALA A 230 3.10 -3.44 -21.24
CA ALA A 230 2.11 -4.11 -22.08
C ALA A 230 2.48 -5.58 -22.32
N GLY A 231 1.50 -6.47 -22.39
CA GLY A 231 1.71 -7.88 -22.74
C GLY A 231 2.19 -8.78 -21.60
N LEU A 232 2.03 -8.35 -20.34
CA LEU A 232 2.24 -9.24 -19.20
C LEU A 232 1.22 -10.40 -19.21
N GLN A 233 1.68 -11.59 -18.84
CA GLN A 233 0.89 -12.82 -18.77
C GLN A 233 1.09 -13.51 -17.42
N ALA A 234 0.04 -14.15 -16.91
CA ALA A 234 0.13 -14.96 -15.71
C ALA A 234 1.05 -16.18 -15.95
N GLY A 235 1.77 -16.62 -14.91
CA GLY A 235 2.68 -17.76 -14.96
C GLY A 235 4.00 -17.51 -15.71
N VAL A 236 4.21 -16.33 -16.29
CA VAL A 236 5.45 -15.97 -16.99
C VAL A 236 6.39 -15.20 -16.05
N THR A 237 7.66 -15.59 -16.02
CA THR A 237 8.71 -14.85 -15.30
C THR A 237 9.24 -13.72 -16.16
N TYR A 238 9.30 -12.53 -15.58
CA TYR A 238 9.87 -11.34 -16.18
C TYR A 238 11.07 -10.87 -15.35
N THR A 239 12.11 -10.40 -16.03
CA THR A 239 13.25 -9.70 -15.41
C THR A 239 13.08 -8.22 -15.63
N VAL A 240 13.14 -7.45 -14.55
CA VAL A 240 13.21 -5.98 -14.59
C VAL A 240 14.65 -5.56 -14.30
N THR A 241 15.17 -4.65 -15.12
CA THR A 241 16.44 -3.98 -14.86
C THR A 241 16.22 -2.48 -14.92
N ILE A 242 16.69 -1.78 -13.89
CA ILE A 242 16.63 -0.33 -13.75
C ILE A 242 18.06 0.16 -13.60
N THR A 243 18.54 0.93 -14.57
CA THR A 243 19.91 1.47 -14.58
C THR A 243 19.91 2.98 -14.48
N GLY A 244 21.04 3.58 -14.13
CA GLY A 244 21.21 5.04 -14.13
C GLY A 244 20.53 5.77 -12.97
N ILE A 245 20.20 5.08 -11.89
CA ILE A 245 19.70 5.69 -10.65
C ILE A 245 20.83 6.50 -10.02
N THR A 246 20.52 7.70 -9.53
CA THR A 246 21.49 8.56 -8.83
C THR A 246 21.05 8.83 -7.38
N GLY A 247 21.99 9.22 -6.52
CA GLY A 247 21.73 9.44 -5.10
C GLY A 247 21.42 8.16 -4.29
N ALA A 248 21.54 6.99 -4.93
CA ALA A 248 21.39 5.67 -4.32
C ALA A 248 22.77 5.01 -4.07
N PRO A 249 22.85 3.98 -3.19
CA PRO A 249 24.08 3.21 -2.97
C PRO A 249 24.57 2.44 -4.20
N ARG A 250 23.69 2.16 -5.16
CA ARG A 250 23.99 1.54 -6.45
C ARG A 250 23.29 2.31 -7.56
N THR A 251 23.88 2.33 -8.74
CA THR A 251 23.26 2.95 -9.94
C THR A 251 22.26 2.03 -10.62
N ASP A 252 22.44 0.71 -10.45
CA ASP A 252 21.70 -0.29 -11.20
C ASP A 252 21.12 -1.36 -10.26
N TYR A 253 19.89 -1.77 -10.54
CA TYR A 253 19.15 -2.80 -9.82
C TYR A 253 18.46 -3.73 -10.79
N SER A 254 18.32 -5.00 -10.40
CA SER A 254 17.56 -5.98 -11.16
C SER A 254 16.81 -6.90 -10.21
N TYR A 255 15.60 -7.28 -10.62
CA TYR A 255 14.75 -8.22 -9.90
C TYR A 255 13.88 -9.00 -10.89
N THR A 256 13.26 -10.08 -10.42
CA THR A 256 12.33 -10.87 -11.22
C THR A 256 10.96 -10.89 -10.57
N PHE A 257 9.91 -11.08 -11.37
CA PHE A 257 8.59 -11.40 -10.86
C PHE A 257 7.85 -12.37 -11.79
N ARG A 258 6.91 -13.12 -11.22
CA ARG A 258 5.96 -13.97 -11.93
C ARG A 258 4.62 -13.91 -11.22
N VAL A 259 3.56 -13.60 -11.95
CA VAL A 259 2.21 -13.54 -11.36
C VAL A 259 1.65 -14.95 -11.28
N VAL A 260 1.38 -15.44 -10.07
CA VAL A 260 0.90 -16.82 -9.81
C VAL A 260 -0.54 -16.80 -9.30
N SER A 261 -1.28 -17.87 -9.59
CA SER A 261 -2.66 -18.09 -9.11
C SER A 261 -2.70 -18.46 -7.64
#